data_AF-A0A2A4TCB1-F1
#
_entry.id   AF-A0A2A4TCB1-F1
#
_cell.length_a   1.000
_cell.length_b   1.000
_cell.length_c   1.000
_cell.angle_alpha   90.00
_cell.angle_beta   90.00
_cell.angle_gamma   90.00
#
_symmetry.space_group_name_H-M   'P 1'
#
loop_
_entity.id
_entity.type
_entity.pdbx_description
1 polymer ?
#
loop_
_entity_poly.entity_id
_entity_poly.type
_entity_poly.pdbx_seq_one_letter_code
_entity_poly.pdbx_strand_id
1 'polypeptide(L)'
;MSFTFLEKEKEKEKEKIEKSESTDQNSWGVWKTSTCFIHLKYRIKKKSYGEWAINFKNGYNKSISMSVGIKEGFGGDRFTVPSGNSRIHSGYYTNNKQATYLNFTVSRVKFGDTSWGGPYAGCD
;
A
#
# COMPACT_ATOMS: atom_id res chain seq x y z
N MET A 1 34.82 33.09 32.57
CA MET A 1 34.55 32.76 31.15
C MET A 1 33.99 31.35 31.07
N SER A 2 33.06 31.11 30.15
CA SER A 2 32.49 29.82 29.75
C SER A 2 31.53 29.11 30.71
N PHE A 3 30.31 29.62 30.78
CA PHE A 3 29.10 28.80 30.98
C PHE A 3 28.03 29.02 29.88
N THR A 4 28.36 29.77 28.82
CA THR A 4 27.41 30.15 27.75
C THR A 4 27.48 29.31 26.48
N PHE A 5 28.36 28.30 26.42
CA PHE A 5 28.55 27.48 25.21
C PHE A 5 27.70 26.20 25.19
N LEU A 6 27.40 25.61 26.36
CA LEU A 6 26.67 24.34 26.46
C LEU A 6 25.15 24.47 26.29
N GLU A 7 24.55 25.61 26.66
CA GLU A 7 23.11 25.84 26.48
C GLU A 7 22.76 26.17 25.02
N LYS A 8 23.69 26.78 24.28
CA LYS A 8 23.50 27.19 22.88
C LYS A 8 23.48 26.02 21.89
N GLU A 9 24.05 24.87 22.25
CA GLU A 9 24.01 23.65 21.43
C GLU A 9 22.72 22.84 21.65
N LYS A 10 22.17 22.84 22.87
CA LYS A 10 20.90 22.16 23.18
C LYS A 10 19.68 22.83 22.52
N GLU A 11 19.70 24.14 22.30
CA GLU A 11 18.62 24.83 21.59
C GLU A 11 18.68 24.60 20.08
N LYS A 12 19.88 24.56 19.47
CA LYS A 12 20.03 24.23 18.04
C LYS A 12 19.63 22.79 17.70
N GLU A 13 19.76 21.86 18.64
CA GLU A 13 19.35 20.47 18.44
C GLU A 13 17.83 20.29 18.60
N LYS A 14 17.18 21.10 19.46
CA LYS A 14 15.72 21.12 19.60
C LYS A 14 15.01 21.82 18.44
N GLU A 15 15.65 22.80 17.79
CA GLU A 15 15.07 23.53 16.65
C GLU A 15 15.19 22.77 15.31
N LYS A 16 15.93 21.66 15.28
CA LYS A 16 16.04 20.78 14.10
C LYS A 16 14.99 19.66 14.07
N ILE A 17 14.16 19.56 15.10
CA ILE A 17 13.06 18.60 15.19
C ILE A 17 11.76 19.39 14.98
N GLU A 18 10.92 18.91 14.06
CA GLU A 18 9.56 19.42 13.77
C GLU A 18 9.40 20.65 12.86
N LYS A 19 10.33 20.84 11.92
CA LYS A 19 9.96 21.39 10.61
C LYS A 19 10.26 20.37 9.51
N SER A 20 9.40 19.36 9.39
CA SER A 20 9.22 18.63 8.14
C SER A 20 7.73 18.50 7.84
N GLU A 21 7.28 19.45 7.02
CA GLU A 21 6.01 19.43 6.32
C GLU A 21 5.86 18.14 5.48
N SER A 22 4.61 17.69 5.36
CA SER A 22 4.13 16.49 4.69
C SER A 22 4.54 15.16 5.34
N THR A 23 3.63 14.58 6.11
CA THR A 23 3.69 13.19 6.56
C THR A 23 3.48 12.28 5.35
N ASP A 24 4.48 12.20 4.47
CA ASP A 24 4.58 11.09 3.54
C ASP A 24 4.68 9.82 4.38
N GLN A 25 3.66 8.96 4.32
CA GLN A 25 3.73 7.58 4.82
C GLN A 25 4.70 6.78 3.93
N ASN A 26 5.99 7.13 3.98
CA ASN A 26 7.05 6.53 3.19
C ASN A 26 7.41 5.11 3.66
N SER A 27 6.81 4.63 4.75
CA SER A 27 6.88 3.25 5.20
C SER A 27 5.69 2.43 4.72
N TRP A 28 5.90 1.12 4.60
CA TRP A 28 4.78 0.21 4.37
C TRP A 28 3.90 0.14 5.61
N GLY A 29 2.59 0.20 5.42
CA GLY A 29 1.63 -0.14 6.47
C GLY A 29 1.73 -1.61 6.89
N VAL A 30 1.03 -1.94 7.98
CA VAL A 30 0.91 -3.31 8.47
C VAL A 30 0.21 -4.23 7.45
N TRP A 31 0.57 -5.51 7.46
CA TRP A 31 -0.15 -6.51 6.69
C TRP A 31 -1.57 -6.69 7.22
N LYS A 32 -2.54 -6.60 6.31
CA LYS A 32 -3.96 -6.89 6.56
C LYS A 32 -4.38 -8.10 5.74
N THR A 33 -5.36 -8.83 6.21
CA THR A 33 -5.96 -9.96 5.48
C THR A 33 -7.21 -9.47 4.77
N SER A 34 -7.43 -9.93 3.54
CA SER A 34 -8.68 -9.70 2.81
C SER A 34 -9.85 -10.31 3.58
N THR A 35 -11.02 -9.67 3.54
CA THR A 35 -12.23 -10.16 4.21
C THR A 35 -12.87 -11.34 3.48
N CYS A 36 -12.68 -11.44 2.17
CA CYS A 36 -13.30 -12.44 1.29
C CYS A 36 -12.36 -13.62 0.95
N PHE A 37 -11.04 -13.41 1.08
CA PHE A 37 -10.02 -14.39 0.71
C PHE A 37 -9.00 -14.51 1.85
N ILE A 38 -9.22 -15.46 2.74
CA ILE A 38 -8.52 -15.56 4.04
C ILE A 38 -6.99 -15.72 3.92
N HIS A 39 -6.48 -16.23 2.79
CA HIS A 39 -5.04 -16.38 2.55
C HIS A 39 -4.46 -15.30 1.63
N LEU A 40 -5.26 -14.30 1.23
CA LEU A 40 -4.79 -13.12 0.51
C LEU A 40 -4.53 -11.99 1.50
N LYS A 41 -3.26 -11.62 1.65
CA LYS A 41 -2.85 -10.49 2.49
C LYS A 41 -2.45 -9.31 1.64
N TYR A 42 -2.63 -8.10 2.17
CA TYR A 42 -2.23 -6.87 1.51
C TYR A 42 -1.66 -5.86 2.49
N ARG A 43 -0.87 -4.91 1.98
CA ARG A 43 -0.46 -3.71 2.68
C ARG A 43 -0.33 -2.56 1.71
N ILE A 44 -0.46 -1.34 2.21
CA ILE A 44 -0.43 -0.12 1.41
C ILE A 44 0.71 0.78 1.86
N LYS A 45 1.19 1.61 0.94
CA LYS A 45 2.18 2.65 1.19
C LYS A 45 1.79 3.87 0.37
N LYS A 46 1.79 5.05 1.00
CA LYS A 46 1.71 6.32 0.28
C LYS A 46 3.10 6.66 -0.23
N LYS A 47 3.19 7.03 -1.49
CA LYS A 47 4.42 7.56 -2.10
C LYS A 47 4.29 9.08 -2.25
N SER A 48 5.36 9.69 -2.74
CA SER A 48 5.41 11.09 -3.11
C SER A 48 4.31 11.47 -4.11
N TYR A 49 3.89 12.73 -4.09
CA TYR A 49 2.92 13.30 -5.04
C TYR A 49 1.52 12.68 -5.02
N GLY A 50 1.14 12.01 -3.94
CA GLY A 50 -0.20 11.41 -3.78
C GLY A 50 -0.39 10.08 -4.52
N GLU A 51 0.68 9.50 -5.05
CA GLU A 51 0.67 8.13 -5.56
C GLU A 51 0.62 7.13 -4.40
N TRP A 52 -0.02 5.99 -4.62
CA TRP A 52 -0.08 4.87 -3.70
C TRP A 52 0.45 3.59 -4.33
N ALA A 53 1.02 2.75 -3.48
CA ALA A 53 1.42 1.39 -3.82
C ALA A 53 0.69 0.39 -2.93
N ILE A 54 0.28 -0.72 -3.52
CA ILE A 54 -0.35 -1.85 -2.84
C ILE A 54 0.52 -3.07 -3.07
N ASN A 55 0.84 -3.77 -1.99
CA ASN A 55 1.57 -5.03 -2.04
C ASN A 55 0.64 -6.16 -1.62
N PHE A 56 0.46 -7.15 -2.49
CA PHE A 56 -0.33 -8.34 -2.23
C PHE A 56 0.58 -9.53 -1.96
N LYS A 57 0.27 -10.31 -0.93
CA LYS A 57 0.91 -11.58 -0.61
C LYS A 57 -0.10 -12.71 -0.74
N ASN A 58 0.22 -13.66 -1.61
CA ASN A 58 -0.59 -14.83 -1.87
C ASN A 58 -0.14 -15.99 -0.97
N GLY A 59 -0.99 -16.40 -0.03
CA GLY A 59 -0.76 -17.55 0.85
C GLY A 59 -1.40 -18.86 0.35
N TYR A 60 -2.12 -18.84 -0.77
CA TYR A 60 -2.71 -20.05 -1.35
C TYR A 60 -1.64 -20.88 -2.06
N ASN A 61 -1.89 -22.18 -2.20
CA ASN A 61 -1.03 -23.10 -2.94
C ASN A 61 -1.14 -22.99 -4.47
N LYS A 62 -1.92 -22.02 -4.98
CA LYS A 62 -2.13 -21.74 -6.40
C LYS A 62 -1.81 -20.27 -6.69
N SER A 63 -1.40 -19.98 -7.92
CA SER A 63 -1.32 -18.58 -8.38
C SER A 63 -2.71 -17.93 -8.33
N ILE A 64 -2.75 -16.63 -8.08
CA ILE A 64 -3.99 -15.86 -8.09
C ILE A 64 -3.91 -14.78 -9.13
N SER A 65 -4.85 -14.78 -10.07
CA SER A 65 -5.09 -13.65 -10.97
C SER A 65 -6.25 -12.83 -10.44
N MET A 66 -6.06 -11.53 -10.31
CA MET A 66 -7.05 -10.63 -9.70
C MET A 66 -7.06 -9.27 -10.39
N SER A 67 -8.21 -8.59 -10.31
CA SER A 67 -8.36 -7.21 -10.73
C SER A 67 -8.47 -6.32 -9.50
N VAL A 68 -7.65 -5.29 -9.42
CA VAL A 68 -7.71 -4.29 -8.36
C VAL A 68 -8.28 -3.01 -8.94
N GLY A 69 -9.21 -2.38 -8.21
CA GLY A 69 -9.77 -1.07 -8.55
C GLY A 69 -9.72 -0.14 -7.34
N ILE A 70 -9.49 1.14 -7.58
CA ILE A 70 -9.49 2.18 -6.54
C ILE A 70 -10.87 2.79 -6.44
N LYS A 71 -11.40 2.90 -5.22
CA LYS A 71 -12.65 3.61 -4.96
C LYS A 71 -12.34 5.10 -4.83
N GLU A 72 -13.11 5.94 -5.53
CA GLU A 72 -12.97 7.42 -5.49
C GLU A 72 -11.57 7.90 -5.88
N GLY A 73 -11.01 7.28 -6.92
CA GLY A 73 -9.68 7.59 -7.42
C GLY A 73 -9.44 7.08 -8.82
N PHE A 74 -8.18 7.13 -9.24
CA PHE A 74 -7.72 6.68 -10.53
C PHE A 74 -6.71 5.54 -10.38
N GLY A 75 -6.74 4.66 -11.37
CA GLY A 75 -5.93 3.47 -11.41
C GLY A 75 -6.75 2.20 -11.20
N GLY A 76 -6.12 1.11 -11.59
CA GLY A 76 -6.73 -0.21 -11.60
C GLY A 76 -5.88 -1.09 -12.49
N ASP A 77 -5.61 -2.30 -12.04
CA ASP A 77 -4.73 -3.20 -12.76
C ASP A 77 -5.18 -4.64 -12.58
N ARG A 78 -4.79 -5.46 -13.54
CA ARG A 78 -5.05 -6.89 -13.61
C ARG A 78 -3.72 -7.60 -13.60
N PHE A 79 -3.50 -8.40 -12.57
CA PHE A 79 -2.23 -9.06 -12.41
C PHE A 79 -2.35 -10.40 -11.71
N THR A 80 -1.27 -11.17 -11.83
CA THR A 80 -1.13 -12.48 -11.21
C THR A 80 -0.08 -12.43 -10.11
N VAL A 81 -0.40 -13.00 -8.96
CA VAL A 81 0.51 -13.22 -7.84
C VAL A 81 0.75 -14.73 -7.71
N PRO A 82 1.97 -15.24 -7.98
CA PRO A 82 2.27 -16.66 -7.82
C PRO A 82 2.04 -17.16 -6.39
N SER A 83 1.81 -18.46 -6.25
CA SER A 83 1.69 -19.14 -4.95
C SER A 83 2.87 -18.82 -4.04
N GLY A 84 2.61 -18.53 -2.76
CA GLY A 84 3.62 -18.21 -1.74
C GLY A 84 4.37 -16.88 -1.94
N ASN A 85 4.11 -16.14 -3.02
CA ASN A 85 4.85 -14.95 -3.38
C ASN A 85 4.12 -13.65 -3.01
N SER A 86 4.85 -12.54 -3.09
CA SER A 86 4.27 -11.20 -3.00
C SER A 86 4.51 -10.39 -4.26
N ARG A 87 3.57 -9.52 -4.63
CA ARG A 87 3.69 -8.62 -5.77
C ARG A 87 3.30 -7.21 -5.37
N ILE A 88 4.17 -6.25 -5.71
CA ILE A 88 3.93 -4.82 -5.50
C ILE A 88 3.38 -4.25 -6.80
N HIS A 89 2.27 -3.53 -6.71
CA HIS A 89 1.77 -2.64 -7.75
C HIS A 89 1.77 -1.21 -7.25
N SER A 90 2.13 -0.29 -8.12
CA SER A 90 2.14 1.14 -7.83
C SER A 90 1.52 1.93 -8.99
N GLY A 91 1.32 3.22 -8.79
CA GLY A 91 0.60 4.07 -9.75
C GLY A 91 -0.89 4.22 -9.46
N TYR A 92 -1.33 4.02 -8.21
CA TYR A 92 -2.71 4.28 -7.80
C TYR A 92 -2.83 5.69 -7.24
N TYR A 93 -3.94 6.38 -7.52
CA TYR A 93 -4.15 7.76 -7.07
C TYR A 93 -5.54 7.93 -6.48
N THR A 94 -5.66 8.75 -5.45
CA THR A 94 -6.95 9.23 -4.92
C THR A 94 -7.35 10.55 -5.59
N ASN A 95 -8.65 10.86 -5.63
CA ASN A 95 -9.11 12.16 -6.13
C ASN A 95 -8.60 13.34 -5.28
N ASN A 96 -8.37 13.10 -3.99
CA ASN A 96 -7.73 14.05 -3.09
C ASN A 96 -6.25 13.67 -2.88
N LYS A 97 -5.30 14.50 -3.35
CA LYS A 97 -3.85 14.27 -3.21
C LYS A 97 -3.37 14.27 -1.75
N GLN A 98 -4.12 14.93 -0.86
CA GLN A 98 -3.84 14.97 0.58
C GLN A 98 -4.46 13.80 1.34
N ALA A 99 -5.16 12.88 0.66
CA ALA A 99 -5.76 11.72 1.32
C ALA A 99 -4.72 10.96 2.15
N THR A 100 -5.12 10.55 3.36
CA THR A 100 -4.32 9.75 4.29
C THR A 100 -4.68 8.27 4.23
N TYR A 101 -5.62 7.91 3.35
CA TYR A 101 -6.09 6.54 3.14
C TYR A 101 -6.28 6.27 1.64
N LEU A 102 -6.29 4.99 1.30
CA LEU A 102 -6.65 4.48 -0.03
C LEU A 102 -7.71 3.41 0.13
N ASN A 103 -8.90 3.64 -0.44
CA ASN A 103 -9.94 2.63 -0.53
C ASN A 103 -9.79 1.89 -1.86
N PHE A 104 -9.72 0.56 -1.82
CA PHE A 104 -9.62 -0.26 -3.03
C PHE A 104 -10.44 -1.53 -2.89
N THR A 105 -10.77 -2.13 -4.02
CA THR A 105 -11.50 -3.40 -4.11
C THR A 105 -10.71 -4.39 -4.94
N VAL A 106 -10.61 -5.63 -4.46
CA VAL A 106 -10.15 -6.76 -5.27
C VAL A 106 -11.39 -7.45 -5.83
N SER A 107 -11.42 -7.68 -7.14
CA SER A 107 -12.51 -8.34 -7.84
C SER A 107 -11.97 -9.31 -8.88
N ARG A 108 -12.85 -10.12 -9.46
CA ARG A 108 -12.51 -11.00 -10.59
C ARG A 108 -11.30 -11.90 -10.28
N VAL A 109 -11.37 -12.57 -9.14
CA VAL A 109 -10.29 -13.43 -8.62
C VAL A 109 -10.38 -14.81 -9.25
N LYS A 110 -9.23 -15.38 -9.64
CA LYS A 110 -9.09 -16.74 -10.15
C LYS A 110 -7.89 -17.43 -9.54
N PHE A 111 -7.99 -18.75 -9.38
CA PHE A 111 -6.95 -19.60 -8.84
C PHE A 111 -6.39 -20.54 -9.91
N GLY A 112 -5.08 -20.54 -10.11
CA GLY A 112 -4.40 -21.44 -11.05
C GLY A 112 -4.68 -21.16 -12.53
N ASP A 113 -5.33 -20.04 -12.85
CA ASP A 113 -5.69 -19.64 -14.21
C ASP A 113 -5.38 -18.14 -14.40
N THR A 114 -4.64 -17.82 -15.46
CA THR A 114 -4.26 -16.46 -15.83
C THR A 114 -5.13 -15.85 -16.91
N SER A 115 -6.11 -16.61 -17.44
CA SER A 115 -7.06 -16.13 -18.42
C SER A 115 -8.10 -15.20 -17.79
N TRP A 116 -8.56 -14.20 -18.55
CA TRP A 116 -9.56 -13.23 -18.09
C TRP A 116 -11.00 -13.55 -18.54
N GLY A 117 -11.22 -14.71 -19.18
CA GLY A 117 -12.54 -15.20 -19.59
C GLY A 117 -13.03 -16.34 -18.70
N GLY A 118 -14.34 -16.51 -18.54
CA GLY A 118 -14.92 -17.59 -17.72
C GLY A 118 -15.19 -17.17 -16.26
N PRO A 119 -15.59 -18.15 -15.41
CA PRO A 119 -16.09 -17.86 -14.07
C PRO A 119 -14.96 -17.39 -13.13
N TYR A 120 -15.34 -16.53 -12.19
CA TYR A 120 -14.48 -16.04 -11.12
C TYR A 120 -14.79 -16.76 -9.81
N ALA A 121 -13.81 -16.84 -8.93
CA ALA A 121 -13.99 -17.40 -7.60
C ALA A 121 -14.93 -16.52 -6.74
N GLY A 122 -15.77 -17.19 -5.94
CA GLY A 122 -16.48 -16.57 -4.82
C GLY A 122 -15.55 -16.35 -3.63
N CYS A 123 -16.08 -15.74 -2.55
CA CYS A 123 -15.37 -15.69 -1.28
C CYS A 123 -15.22 -17.08 -0.68
N ASP A 124 -14.14 -17.26 0.07
CA ASP A 124 -13.89 -18.46 0.87
C ASP A 124 -14.65 -18.40 2.21
#